data_AF-A0A6M7XYD5-F1
#
_entry.id   AF-A0A6M7XYD5-F1
#
_cell.length_a   1.000
_cell.length_b   1.000
_cell.length_c   1.000
_cell.angle_alpha   90.00
_cell.angle_beta   90.00
_cell.angle_gamma   90.00
#
_symmetry.space_group_name_H-M   'P 1'
#
loop_
_entity.id
_entity.type
_entity.pdbx_description
1 polymer ?
#
loop_
_entity_poly.entity_id
_entity_poly.type
_entity_poly.pdbx_seq_one_letter_code
_entity_poly.pdbx_strand_id
1 'polypeptide(L)'
;MSALTRFLGDSPFRVILKLLVVSFLVGLVMNAFGWSPMDVFYGIQKFFMDLWNLGFHAIDRFLGYILLGAAIVVPAFILLRIANYRK
;
A
#
# COMPACT_ATOMS: atom_id res chain seq x y z
N MET A 1 -23.38 26.54 1.81
CA MET A 1 -24.45 25.70 2.39
C MET A 1 -23.98 24.25 2.31
N SER A 2 -23.99 23.57 3.46
CA SER A 2 -23.13 22.44 3.80
C SER A 2 -23.48 21.14 3.04
N ALA A 3 -22.47 20.35 2.68
CA ALA A 3 -22.63 19.00 2.11
C ALA A 3 -23.51 18.07 2.98
N LEU A 4 -23.63 18.38 4.28
CA LEU A 4 -24.55 17.70 5.20
C LEU A 4 -26.02 17.85 4.79
N THR A 5 -26.43 19.00 4.25
CA THR A 5 -27.82 19.21 3.81
C THR A 5 -28.15 18.44 2.52
N ARG A 6 -27.13 18.15 1.69
CA ARG A 6 -27.26 17.27 0.52
C ARG A 6 -27.27 15.79 0.91
N PHE A 7 -26.63 15.43 2.02
CA PHE A 7 -26.66 14.09 2.62
C PHE A 7 -27.99 13.80 3.33
N LEU A 8 -28.64 14.82 3.89
CA LEU A 8 -29.99 14.74 4.47
C LEU A 8 -31.12 14.89 3.42
N GLY A 9 -30.79 15.28 2.18
CA GLY A 9 -31.76 15.50 1.09
C GLY A 9 -32.30 14.21 0.46
N ASP A 10 -31.62 13.09 0.67
CA ASP A 10 -32.19 11.75 0.50
C ASP A 10 -32.45 11.22 1.92
N SER A 11 -33.63 10.65 2.19
CA SER A 11 -33.96 10.28 3.57
C SER A 11 -32.87 9.34 4.13
N PRO A 12 -32.27 9.61 5.30
CA PRO A 12 -31.28 8.71 5.91
C PRO A 12 -31.78 7.25 5.97
N PHE A 13 -33.09 7.09 6.10
CA PHE A 13 -33.80 5.82 6.00
C PHE A 13 -33.61 5.09 4.65
N ARG A 14 -33.69 5.81 3.52
CA ARG A 14 -33.45 5.25 2.18
C ARG A 14 -32.00 4.78 2.00
N VAL A 15 -31.04 5.50 2.58
CA VAL A 15 -29.62 5.10 2.57
C VAL A 15 -29.40 3.83 3.39
N ILE A 16 -29.96 3.76 4.59
CA ILE A 16 -29.90 2.56 5.45
C ILE A 16 -30.49 1.35 4.72
N LEU A 17 -31.67 1.49 4.11
CA LEU A 17 -32.30 0.42 3.33
C LEU A 17 -31.43 -0.03 2.16
N LYS A 18 -30.86 0.91 1.40
CA LYS A 18 -29.96 0.60 0.29
C LYS A 18 -28.73 -0.16 0.76
N LEU A 19 -28.11 0.28 1.86
CA LEU A 19 -26.96 -0.41 2.46
C LEU A 19 -27.34 -1.80 2.96
N LEU A 20 -28.51 -1.98 3.57
CA LEU A 20 -29.01 -3.28 4.01
C LEU A 20 -29.15 -4.25 2.85
N VAL A 21 -29.80 -3.81 1.77
CA VAL A 21 -29.99 -4.62 0.55
C VAL A 21 -28.64 -4.97 -0.09
N VAL A 22 -27.74 -3.99 -0.22
CA VAL A 22 -26.41 -4.23 -0.81
C VAL A 22 -25.58 -5.19 0.06
N SER A 23 -25.54 -5.01 1.37
CA SER A 23 -24.84 -5.91 2.29
C SER A 23 -25.40 -7.32 2.25
N PHE A 24 -26.72 -7.48 2.15
CA PHE A 24 -27.37 -8.78 1.99
C PHE A 24 -26.98 -9.46 0.67
N LEU A 25 -27.03 -8.72 -0.44
CA LEU A 25 -26.62 -9.24 -1.75
C LEU A 25 -25.14 -9.65 -1.75
N VAL A 26 -24.26 -8.82 -1.18
CA VAL A 26 -22.83 -9.15 -1.06
C VAL A 26 -22.63 -10.41 -0.21
N GLY A 27 -23.34 -10.53 0.92
CA GLY A 27 -23.30 -11.74 1.75
C GLY A 27 -23.77 -12.99 1.02
N LEU A 28 -24.82 -12.89 0.21
CA LEU A 28 -25.34 -13.99 -0.62
C LEU A 28 -24.33 -14.40 -1.70
N VAL A 29 -23.70 -13.42 -2.36
CA VAL A 29 -22.62 -13.64 -3.33
C VAL A 29 -21.44 -14.34 -2.66
N MET A 30 -20.96 -13.84 -1.51
CA MET A 30 -19.87 -14.46 -0.76
C MET A 30 -20.19 -15.92 -0.39
N ASN A 31 -21.41 -16.17 0.10
CA ASN A 31 -21.86 -17.51 0.44
C ASN A 31 -21.94 -18.43 -0.79
N ALA A 32 -22.43 -17.93 -1.92
CA ALA A 32 -22.52 -18.68 -3.18
C ALA A 32 -21.13 -19.07 -3.73
N PHE A 33 -20.13 -18.22 -3.56
CA PHE A 33 -18.73 -18.51 -3.89
C PHE A 33 -18.00 -19.33 -2.80
N GLY A 34 -18.66 -19.65 -1.69
CA GLY A 34 -18.07 -20.37 -0.55
C GLY A 34 -17.01 -19.56 0.20
N TRP A 35 -16.99 -18.24 0.03
CA TRP A 35 -16.03 -17.35 0.69
C TRP A 35 -16.59 -16.87 2.02
N SER A 36 -15.83 -17.06 3.09
CA SER A 36 -16.12 -16.46 4.38
C SER A 36 -15.60 -15.01 4.42
N PRO A 37 -16.23 -14.11 5.20
CA PRO A 37 -15.71 -12.77 5.45
C PRO A 37 -14.27 -12.78 6.00
N MET A 38 -13.90 -13.85 6.69
CA MET A 38 -12.56 -14.02 7.25
C MET A 38 -11.51 -14.25 6.16
N ASP A 39 -11.87 -14.88 5.04
CA ASP A 39 -10.97 -15.12 3.92
C ASP A 39 -10.52 -13.82 3.25
N VAL A 40 -11.40 -12.82 3.18
CA VAL A 40 -11.06 -11.48 2.67
C VAL A 40 -10.01 -10.83 3.59
N PHE A 41 -10.21 -10.92 4.90
CA PHE A 41 -9.28 -10.36 5.88
C PHE A 41 -7.92 -11.06 5.83
N TYR A 42 -7.91 -12.40 5.82
CA TYR A 42 -6.68 -13.17 5.70
C TYR A 42 -5.98 -12.95 4.36
N GLY A 43 -6.73 -12.78 3.27
CA GLY A 43 -6.20 -12.45 1.95
C GLY A 43 -5.45 -11.12 1.95
N ILE A 44 -6.02 -10.09 2.58
CA ILE A 44 -5.36 -8.77 2.74
C ILE A 44 -4.10 -8.90 3.60
N GLN A 45 -4.20 -9.56 4.76
CA GLN A 45 -3.05 -9.75 5.64
C GLN A 45 -1.92 -10.49 4.92
N LYS A 46 -2.25 -11.56 4.19
CA LYS A 46 -1.29 -12.35 3.42
C LYS A 46 -0.68 -11.54 2.28
N PHE A 47 -1.47 -10.74 1.56
CA PHE A 47 -0.97 -9.84 0.52
C PHE A 47 0.10 -8.88 1.05
N PHE A 48 -0.14 -8.25 2.21
CA PHE A 48 0.86 -7.36 2.83
C PHE A 48 2.09 -8.12 3.32
N MET A 49 1.90 -9.32 3.90
CA MET A 49 3.01 -10.17 4.35
C MET A 49 3.90 -10.60 3.19
N ASP A 50 3.29 -11.04 2.09
CA ASP A 50 4.00 -11.44 0.87
C ASP A 50 4.71 -10.23 0.25
N LEU A 51 4.04 -9.07 0.16
CA LEU A 51 4.65 -7.83 -0.33
C LEU A 51 5.86 -7.41 0.51
N TRP A 52 5.79 -7.54 1.83
CA TRP A 52 6.91 -7.27 2.73
C TRP A 52 8.06 -8.25 2.47
N ASN A 53 7.78 -9.56 2.44
CA ASN A 53 8.81 -10.58 2.20
C ASN A 53 9.51 -10.42 0.83
N LEU A 54 8.79 -10.01 -0.21
CA LEU A 54 9.36 -9.69 -1.52
C LEU A 54 10.12 -8.35 -1.51
N GLY A 55 9.55 -7.33 -0.87
CA GLY A 55 10.13 -5.99 -0.78
C GLY A 55 11.48 -5.99 -0.08
N PHE A 56 11.63 -6.72 1.03
CA PHE A 56 12.90 -6.80 1.76
C PHE A 56 14.02 -7.44 0.94
N HIS A 57 13.72 -8.47 0.14
CA HIS A 57 14.69 -9.06 -0.78
C HIS A 57 15.10 -8.12 -1.91
N ALA A 58 14.17 -7.31 -2.42
CA ALA A 58 14.48 -6.32 -3.44
C ALA A 58 15.32 -5.16 -2.87
N ILE A 59 15.00 -4.71 -1.65
CA ILE A 59 15.73 -3.66 -0.95
C ILE A 59 17.17 -4.09 -0.66
N ASP A 60 17.40 -5.32 -0.21
CA ASP A 60 18.75 -5.84 0.06
C ASP A 60 19.67 -5.76 -1.18
N ARG A 61 19.17 -6.23 -2.34
CA ARG A 61 19.91 -6.13 -3.60
C ARG A 61 20.14 -4.68 -4.03
N PHE A 62 19.11 -3.83 -3.89
CA PHE A 62 19.19 -2.41 -4.24
C PHE A 62 20.25 -1.66 -3.41
N LEU A 63 20.27 -1.89 -2.09
CA LEU A 63 21.28 -1.35 -1.21
C LEU A 63 22.67 -1.90 -1.56
N GLY A 64 22.79 -3.18 -1.95
CA GLY A 64 24.03 -3.76 -2.46
C GLY A 64 24.60 -2.99 -3.67
N TYR A 65 23.76 -2.63 -4.65
CA TYR A 65 24.19 -1.82 -5.80
C TYR A 65 24.61 -0.40 -5.40
N ILE A 66 23.88 0.24 -4.47
CA ILE A 66 24.26 1.56 -3.95
C ILE A 66 25.61 1.48 -3.25
N LEU A 67 25.83 0.48 -2.40
CA LEU A 67 27.09 0.29 -1.68
C LEU A 67 28.26 -0.01 -2.65
N LEU A 68 28.04 -0.82 -3.68
CA LEU A 68 29.03 -1.06 -4.74
C LEU A 68 29.40 0.24 -5.48
N GLY A 69 28.41 1.05 -5.86
CA GLY A 69 28.65 2.35 -6.46
C GLY A 69 29.38 3.30 -5.50
N ALA A 70 28.95 3.35 -4.24
CA ALA A 70 29.58 4.15 -3.20
C ALA A 70 31.03 3.76 -2.96
N ALA A 71 31.37 2.47 -3.03
CA ALA A 71 32.74 1.99 -2.89
C ALA A 71 33.70 2.57 -3.94
N ILE A 72 33.20 2.96 -5.12
CA ILE A 72 33.99 3.58 -6.19
C ILE A 72 33.88 5.11 -6.13
N VAL A 73 32.66 5.63 -6.00
CA VAL A 73 32.38 7.07 -6.07
C VAL A 73 32.93 7.81 -4.86
N VAL A 74 32.87 7.24 -3.65
CA VAL A 74 33.35 7.90 -2.43
C VAL A 74 34.87 8.13 -2.48
N PRO A 75 35.72 7.13 -2.80
CA PRO A 75 37.15 7.39 -2.96
C PRO A 75 37.48 8.36 -4.09
N ALA A 76 36.83 8.23 -5.25
CA ALA A 76 37.05 9.14 -6.37
C ALA A 76 36.71 10.59 -6.00
N PHE A 77 35.59 10.80 -5.30
CA PHE A 77 35.18 12.10 -4.79
C PHE A 77 36.21 12.68 -3.82
N ILE A 78 36.72 11.88 -2.88
CA ILE A 78 37.74 12.32 -1.91
C ILE A 78 39.02 12.75 -2.64
N LEU A 79 39.51 11.97 -3.60
CA LEU A 79 40.71 12.30 -4.37
C LEU A 79 40.55 13.61 -5.14
N LEU A 80 39.42 13.76 -5.85
CA LEU A 80 39.09 15.00 -6.56
C LEU A 80 38.98 16.19 -5.61
N ARG A 81 38.36 16.00 -4.44
CA ARG A 81 38.19 17.03 -3.43
C ARG A 81 39.54 17.53 -2.90
N ILE A 82 40.46 16.61 -2.58
CA ILE A 82 41.80 16.95 -2.08
C ILE A 82 42.63 17.64 -3.18
N ALA A 83 42.53 17.18 -4.42
CA ALA A 83 43.22 17.79 -5.55
C ALA A 83 42.74 19.24 -5.81
N ASN A 84 41.45 19.50 -5.68
CA ASN A 84 40.87 20.83 -5.88
C ASN A 84 41.12 21.79 -4.72
N TYR A 85 41.48 21.28 -3.53
CA TYR A 85 41.77 22.10 -2.34
C TYR A 85 43.15 22.79 -2.39
N ARG A 86 43.99 22.47 -3.39
CA ARG A 86 45.34 23.03 -3.55
C ARG A 86 45.45 24.15 -4.60
N LYS A 87 44.32 24.66 -5.11
CA LYS A 87 44.24 25.93 -5.85
C LYS A 87 43.54 26.96 -4.99
#